data_AF-U5EZT3-F1
#
_entry.id   AF-U5EZT3-F1
#
_cell.length_a   1.000
_cell.length_b   1.000
_cell.length_c   1.000
_cell.angle_alpha   90.00
_cell.angle_beta   90.00
_cell.angle_gamma   90.00
#
_symmetry.space_group_name_H-M   'P 1'
#
loop_
_entity.id
_entity.type
_entity.pdbx_description
1 polymer ?
#
loop_
_entity_poly.entity_id
_entity_poly.type
_entity_poly.pdbx_seq_one_letter_code
_entity_poly.pdbx_strand_id
1 'polypeptide(L)'
;MRYYEENSTSQASIPENMSEDENDVEIESEDGDDDLDGNKQNRNNPNNQYYSQAEKRAHHNALERKRRDHIKDSFTSLRDSVPALQGEKASRAQILKKAAEYIQFMRRKNNAHQQDIDDLKRQNNLLEAQIRQLERAKATGNFAEASDIALALKSDDSRDSDTSDGEGDMGSMDGQNGVRRNKKLKTNSYAA
;
A
#
# COMPACT_ATOMS: atom_id res chain seq x y z
N MET A 1 51.44 -9.64 0.42
CA MET A 1 50.64 -8.87 1.37
C MET A 1 49.48 -9.77 1.79
N ARG A 2 49.49 -10.28 3.02
CA ARG A 2 48.47 -11.17 3.57
C ARG A 2 47.43 -10.38 4.36
N TYR A 3 46.24 -10.96 4.48
CA TYR A 3 45.09 -10.66 5.37
C TYR A 3 44.28 -9.40 4.96
N TYR A 4 42.96 -9.47 4.80
CA TYR A 4 41.97 -9.91 5.79
C TYR A 4 40.92 -10.92 5.28
N GLU A 5 40.76 -11.99 6.07
CA GLU A 5 39.57 -12.84 6.18
C GLU A 5 38.53 -12.20 7.13
N GLU A 6 37.35 -12.83 7.17
CA GLU A 6 36.24 -12.66 8.13
C GLU A 6 35.11 -11.72 7.71
N ASN A 7 34.20 -12.26 6.89
CA ASN A 7 32.78 -11.95 7.01
C ASN A 7 32.28 -12.61 8.31
N SER A 8 32.39 -11.89 9.42
CA SER A 8 31.69 -12.24 10.66
C SER A 8 30.18 -12.11 10.40
N THR A 9 29.49 -13.25 10.34
CA THR A 9 28.04 -13.30 10.49
C THR A 9 27.69 -12.74 11.87
N SER A 10 27.41 -11.44 11.95
CA SER A 10 26.85 -10.84 13.16
C SER A 10 25.45 -11.41 13.35
N GLN A 11 25.37 -12.47 14.17
CA GLN A 11 24.15 -12.82 14.88
C GLN A 11 23.73 -11.59 15.69
N ALA A 12 22.69 -10.91 15.24
CA ALA A 12 21.98 -9.96 16.10
C ALA A 12 21.21 -10.80 17.13
N SER A 13 21.82 -10.95 18.29
CA SER A 13 21.21 -11.51 19.50
C SER A 13 20.01 -10.66 19.89
N ILE A 14 18.81 -11.17 19.61
CA ILE A 14 17.57 -10.63 20.15
C ILE A 14 17.59 -10.94 21.66
N PRO A 15 17.53 -9.95 22.56
CA PRO A 15 17.35 -10.27 23.97
C PRO A 15 15.91 -10.74 24.16
N GLU A 16 15.74 -12.06 24.30
CA GLU A 16 14.69 -12.58 25.17
C GLU A 16 15.05 -12.16 26.60
N ASN A 17 14.20 -11.37 27.26
CA ASN A 17 13.47 -11.82 28.46
C ASN A 17 12.76 -10.65 29.20
N MET A 18 11.53 -10.94 29.62
CA MET A 18 10.74 -10.37 30.73
C MET A 18 10.35 -8.88 30.70
N SER A 19 9.13 -8.65 30.25
CA SER A 19 8.07 -8.30 31.22
C SER A 19 6.77 -8.98 30.81
N GLU A 20 6.49 -10.09 31.48
CA GLU A 20 5.13 -10.55 31.72
C GLU A 20 4.38 -9.38 32.40
N ASP A 21 3.33 -8.86 31.78
CA ASP A 21 2.19 -8.29 32.49
C ASP A 21 1.00 -8.09 31.54
N GLU A 22 -0.04 -8.88 31.81
CA GLU A 22 -1.47 -8.59 31.62
C GLU A 22 -2.05 -8.62 30.19
N ASN A 23 -2.18 -9.85 29.66
CA ASN A 23 -3.43 -10.21 29.01
C ASN A 23 -4.52 -10.30 30.08
N ASP A 24 -5.50 -9.39 30.04
CA ASP A 24 -6.94 -9.61 30.25
C ASP A 24 -7.62 -8.39 30.90
N VAL A 25 -8.24 -7.57 30.05
CA VAL A 25 -9.54 -6.98 30.40
C VAL A 25 -10.45 -7.10 29.18
N GLU A 26 -10.92 -8.32 28.94
CA GLU A 26 -12.24 -8.49 28.32
C GLU A 26 -13.27 -7.92 29.31
N ILE A 27 -13.58 -6.63 29.18
CA ILE A 27 -14.90 -6.13 29.59
C ILE A 27 -15.83 -6.54 28.47
N GLU A 28 -16.35 -7.76 28.61
CA GLU A 28 -17.58 -8.17 27.96
C GLU A 28 -18.63 -7.12 28.29
N SER A 29 -19.13 -6.47 27.25
CA SER A 29 -20.35 -5.68 27.31
C SER A 29 -21.48 -6.66 27.04
N GLU A 30 -21.80 -7.50 28.02
CA GLU A 30 -23.01 -8.32 27.95
C GLU A 30 -24.12 -7.56 28.69
N ASP A 31 -25.01 -6.98 27.90
CA ASP A 31 -26.22 -6.31 28.37
C ASP A 31 -27.09 -7.29 29.16
N GLY A 32 -27.27 -7.01 30.45
CA GLY A 32 -28.23 -7.65 31.32
C GLY A 32 -29.08 -6.59 32.01
N ASP A 33 -30.14 -6.15 31.33
CA ASP A 33 -31.30 -5.54 31.98
C ASP A 33 -31.93 -6.61 32.90
N ASP A 34 -31.70 -6.53 34.21
CA ASP A 34 -32.52 -7.22 35.20
C ASP A 34 -32.75 -6.28 36.40
N ASP A 35 -33.90 -5.61 36.36
CA ASP A 35 -34.58 -5.04 37.51
C ASP A 35 -34.83 -6.14 38.56
N LEU A 36 -33.92 -6.36 39.52
CA LEU A 36 -34.23 -7.17 40.71
C LEU A 36 -33.62 -6.58 42.00
N ASP A 37 -34.54 -6.08 42.81
CA ASP A 37 -34.45 -5.91 44.26
C ASP A 37 -33.76 -7.11 44.94
N GLY A 38 -32.78 -6.87 45.81
CA GLY A 38 -32.21 -7.96 46.62
C GLY A 38 -30.81 -7.75 47.18
N ASN A 39 -30.77 -7.17 48.37
CA ASN A 39 -29.87 -7.58 49.46
C ASN A 39 -28.39 -7.12 49.45
N LYS A 40 -28.10 -6.30 50.47
CA LYS A 40 -26.77 -6.03 51.02
C LYS A 40 -26.02 -7.33 51.29
N GLN A 41 -24.80 -7.46 50.76
CA GLN A 41 -23.56 -7.85 51.47
C GLN A 41 -22.50 -8.31 50.47
N ASN A 42 -21.60 -7.41 50.05
CA ASN A 42 -20.15 -7.69 50.04
C ASN A 42 -19.36 -6.39 49.78
N ARG A 43 -19.23 -5.54 50.82
CA ARG A 43 -18.44 -4.31 50.77
C ARG A 43 -17.01 -4.57 51.28
N ASN A 44 -16.19 -5.34 50.58
CA ASN A 44 -14.79 -5.54 50.99
C ASN A 44 -13.84 -5.74 49.80
N ASN A 45 -13.89 -4.85 48.80
CA ASN A 45 -12.77 -4.68 47.87
C ASN A 45 -12.35 -3.19 47.82
N PRO A 46 -11.19 -2.82 48.39
CA PRO A 46 -10.78 -1.42 48.50
C PRO A 46 -10.26 -0.82 47.18
N ASN A 47 -10.17 -1.63 46.12
CA ASN A 47 -9.66 -1.22 44.82
C ASN A 47 -10.74 -0.98 43.76
N ASN A 48 -12.02 -1.11 44.12
CA ASN A 48 -13.12 -0.78 43.22
C ASN A 48 -13.32 0.73 43.23
N GLN A 49 -12.49 1.45 42.46
CA GLN A 49 -12.69 2.86 42.15
C GLN A 49 -14.05 2.98 41.45
N TYR A 50 -15.11 3.18 42.24
CA TYR A 50 -16.45 3.46 41.77
C TYR A 50 -16.44 4.85 41.13
N TYR A 51 -15.90 4.93 39.92
CA TYR A 51 -16.13 6.06 39.04
C TYR A 51 -17.64 6.22 38.93
N SER A 52 -18.12 7.41 39.26
CA SER A 52 -19.49 7.81 38.99
C SER A 52 -19.80 7.56 37.51
N GLN A 53 -21.07 7.34 37.19
CA GLN A 53 -21.49 7.20 35.79
C GLN A 53 -21.06 8.40 34.93
N ALA A 54 -20.91 9.59 35.54
CA ALA A 54 -20.35 10.77 34.89
C ALA A 54 -18.85 10.62 34.58
N GLU A 55 -18.05 10.11 35.51
CA GLU A 55 -16.61 9.87 35.32
C GLU A 55 -16.34 8.78 34.29
N LYS A 56 -17.11 7.68 34.27
CA LYS A 56 -17.00 6.65 33.22
C LYS A 56 -17.25 7.23 31.83
N ARG A 57 -18.29 8.05 31.67
CA ARG A 57 -18.58 8.77 30.41
C ARG A 57 -17.47 9.75 30.04
N ALA A 58 -16.93 10.49 31.02
CA ALA A 58 -15.84 11.42 30.79
C ALA A 58 -14.57 10.70 30.32
N HIS A 59 -14.22 9.60 30.97
CA HIS A 59 -13.09 8.74 30.62
C HIS A 59 -13.23 8.18 29.20
N HIS A 60 -14.37 7.59 28.87
CA HIS A 60 -14.65 7.10 27.51
C HIS A 60 -14.51 8.20 26.46
N ASN A 61 -15.06 9.40 26.72
CA ASN A 61 -14.93 10.55 25.82
C ASN A 61 -13.48 11.04 25.67
N ALA A 62 -12.66 10.91 26.72
CA ALA A 62 -11.25 11.25 26.69
C ALA A 62 -10.46 10.26 25.82
N LEU A 63 -10.67 8.95 26.01
CA LEU A 63 -10.04 7.91 25.20
C LEU A 63 -10.41 8.06 23.72
N GLU A 64 -11.68 8.32 23.43
CA GLU A 64 -12.14 8.47 22.07
C GLU A 64 -11.56 9.72 21.39
N ARG A 65 -11.36 10.82 22.12
CA ARG A 65 -10.62 11.99 21.61
C ARG A 65 -9.19 11.60 21.23
N LYS A 66 -8.47 10.93 22.12
CA LYS A 66 -7.11 10.44 21.85
C LYS A 66 -7.08 9.55 20.60
N ARG A 67 -8.03 8.62 20.45
CA ARG A 67 -8.17 7.77 19.26
C ARG A 67 -8.33 8.61 17.98
N ARG A 68 -9.20 9.62 17.99
CA ARG A 68 -9.43 10.50 16.84
C ARG A 68 -8.20 11.34 16.47
N ASP A 69 -7.44 11.79 17.45
CA ASP A 69 -6.20 12.54 17.23
C ASP A 69 -5.17 11.64 16.54
N HIS A 70 -4.98 10.40 17.01
CA HIS A 70 -4.09 9.44 16.36
C HIS A 70 -4.49 9.16 14.90
N ILE A 71 -5.79 9.00 14.62
CA ILE A 71 -6.29 8.82 13.25
C ILE A 71 -6.00 10.07 12.41
N LYS A 72 -6.19 11.27 12.96
CA LYS A 72 -5.91 12.53 12.27
C LYS A 72 -4.43 12.64 11.90
N ASP A 73 -3.54 12.22 12.79
CA ASP A 73 -2.10 12.20 12.52
C ASP A 73 -1.76 11.20 11.41
N SER A 74 -2.36 10.00 11.45
CA SER A 74 -2.19 8.99 10.39
C SER A 74 -2.67 9.50 9.02
N PHE A 75 -3.77 10.25 8.96
CA PHE A 75 -4.24 10.89 7.72
C PHE A 75 -3.28 11.98 7.23
N THR A 76 -2.61 12.69 8.13
CA THR A 76 -1.62 13.71 7.79
C THR A 76 -0.38 13.05 7.17
N SER A 77 0.15 12.01 7.82
CA SER A 77 1.28 11.23 7.30
C SER A 77 0.97 10.58 5.94
N LEU A 78 -0.25 10.04 5.78
CA LEU A 78 -0.69 9.48 4.50
C LEU A 78 -0.74 10.53 3.39
N ARG A 79 -1.30 11.72 3.67
CA ARG A 79 -1.35 12.82 2.70
C ARG A 79 0.05 13.20 2.23
N ASP A 80 0.98 13.36 3.17
CA ASP A 80 2.35 13.83 2.88
C ASP A 80 3.15 12.79 2.07
N SER A 81 2.77 11.52 2.15
CA SER A 81 3.37 10.42 1.37
C SER A 81 2.84 10.30 -0.06
N VAL A 82 1.77 11.01 -0.42
CA VAL A 82 1.15 10.99 -1.75
C VAL A 82 1.52 12.28 -2.49
N PRO A 83 2.39 12.24 -3.52
CA PRO A 83 2.90 13.45 -4.18
C PRO A 83 1.81 14.41 -4.70
N ALA A 84 0.71 13.87 -5.22
CA ALA A 84 -0.40 14.66 -5.76
C ALA A 84 -1.22 15.42 -4.70
N LEU A 85 -0.96 15.20 -3.41
CA LEU A 85 -1.66 15.85 -2.30
C LEU A 85 -0.75 16.79 -1.49
N GLN A 86 0.54 16.85 -1.82
CA GLN A 86 1.50 17.67 -1.09
C GLN A 86 1.19 19.16 -1.28
N GLY A 87 1.15 19.91 -0.19
CA GLY A 87 0.87 21.35 -0.21
C GLY A 87 -0.59 21.74 -0.42
N GLU A 88 -1.52 20.78 -0.61
CA GLU A 88 -2.94 21.05 -0.84
C GLU A 88 -3.82 20.65 0.35
N LYS A 89 -4.93 21.39 0.51
CA LYS A 89 -6.00 21.00 1.45
C LYS A 89 -6.83 19.89 0.81
N ALA A 90 -6.67 18.66 1.30
CA ALA A 90 -7.44 17.51 0.84
C ALA A 90 -8.39 16.97 1.93
N SER A 91 -9.61 16.61 1.54
CA SER A 91 -10.55 15.91 2.43
C SER A 91 -10.12 14.46 2.68
N ARG A 92 -10.62 13.82 3.76
CA ARG A 92 -10.32 12.41 4.07
C ARG A 92 -10.64 11.48 2.90
N ALA A 93 -11.79 11.69 2.23
CA ALA A 93 -12.19 10.88 1.08
C ALA A 93 -11.21 11.05 -0.11
N GLN A 94 -10.77 12.29 -0.37
CA GLN A 94 -9.77 12.55 -1.41
C GLN A 94 -8.42 11.92 -1.08
N ILE A 95 -7.98 11.98 0.19
CA ILE A 95 -6.73 11.36 0.63
C ILE A 95 -6.76 9.85 0.33
N LEU A 96 -7.83 9.16 0.73
CA LEU A 96 -7.96 7.72 0.49
C LEU A 96 -8.00 7.41 -1.02
N LYS A 97 -8.78 8.16 -1.79
CA LYS A 97 -8.89 7.98 -3.25
C LYS A 97 -7.53 8.15 -3.94
N LYS A 98 -6.82 9.25 -3.66
CA LYS A 98 -5.52 9.56 -4.26
C LYS A 98 -4.42 8.61 -3.78
N ALA A 99 -4.47 8.14 -2.54
CA ALA A 99 -3.56 7.10 -2.06
C ALA A 99 -3.75 5.78 -2.83
N ALA A 100 -5.01 5.34 -3.03
CA ALA A 100 -5.31 4.14 -3.80
C ALA A 100 -4.85 4.26 -5.26
N GLU A 101 -5.14 5.40 -5.91
CA GLU A 101 -4.66 5.71 -7.26
C GLU A 101 -3.12 5.67 -7.33
N TYR A 102 -2.43 6.25 -6.34
CA TYR A 102 -0.97 6.29 -6.30
C TYR A 102 -0.34 4.91 -6.11
N ILE A 103 -0.92 4.04 -5.28
CA ILE A 103 -0.47 2.65 -5.13
C ILE A 103 -0.57 1.91 -6.46
N GLN A 104 -1.70 2.02 -7.17
CA GLN A 104 -1.88 1.39 -8.48
C GLN A 104 -0.91 1.94 -9.54
N PHE A 105 -0.67 3.25 -9.52
CA PHE A 105 0.32 3.89 -10.38
C PHE A 105 1.73 3.35 -10.10
N MET A 106 2.16 3.32 -8.83
CA MET A 106 3.49 2.85 -8.45
C MET A 106 3.70 1.36 -8.76
N ARG A 107 2.67 0.52 -8.63
CA ARG A 107 2.73 -0.89 -9.07
C ARG A 107 3.01 -1.01 -10.56
N ARG A 108 2.26 -0.30 -11.40
CA ARG A 108 2.47 -0.30 -12.86
C ARG A 108 3.86 0.25 -13.22
N LYS A 109 4.27 1.34 -12.58
CA LYS A 109 5.59 1.95 -12.80
C LYS A 109 6.74 1.01 -12.42
N ASN A 110 6.65 0.35 -11.27
CA ASN A 110 7.66 -0.62 -10.83
C ASN A 110 7.74 -1.82 -11.78
N ASN A 111 6.59 -2.31 -12.28
CA ASN A 111 6.57 -3.41 -13.24
C ASN A 111 7.24 -3.01 -14.56
N ALA A 112 6.97 -1.82 -15.09
CA ALA A 112 7.63 -1.31 -16.29
C ALA A 112 9.16 -1.20 -16.08
N HIS A 113 9.60 -0.64 -14.94
CA HIS A 113 11.02 -0.59 -14.62
C HIS A 113 11.65 -1.97 -14.47
N GLN A 114 10.91 -2.96 -13.96
CA GLN A 114 11.40 -4.33 -13.88
C GLN A 114 11.58 -4.94 -15.27
N GLN A 115 10.66 -4.69 -16.20
CA GLN A 115 10.80 -5.10 -17.61
C GLN A 115 12.04 -4.45 -18.25
N ASP A 116 12.20 -3.14 -18.08
CA ASP A 116 13.39 -2.41 -18.58
C ASP A 116 14.69 -3.01 -18.04
N ILE A 117 14.73 -3.36 -16.75
CA ILE A 117 15.89 -4.00 -16.12
C ILE A 117 16.17 -5.36 -16.75
N ASP A 118 15.15 -6.16 -16.99
CA ASP A 118 15.31 -7.51 -17.52
C ASP A 118 15.73 -7.51 -18.99
N ASP A 119 15.21 -6.57 -19.79
CA ASP A 119 15.63 -6.37 -21.17
C ASP A 119 17.08 -5.87 -21.25
N LEU A 120 17.48 -4.91 -20.41
CA LEU A 120 18.87 -4.45 -20.35
C LEU A 120 19.82 -5.56 -19.89
N LYS A 121 19.40 -6.42 -18.96
CA LYS A 121 20.19 -7.60 -18.58
C LYS A 121 20.35 -8.58 -19.75
N ARG A 122 19.27 -8.84 -20.51
CA ARG A 122 19.33 -9.70 -21.71
C ARG A 122 20.32 -9.13 -22.72
N GLN A 123 20.21 -7.83 -23.03
CA GLN A 123 21.12 -7.15 -23.95
C GLN A 123 22.58 -7.19 -23.47
N ASN A 124 22.84 -6.91 -22.19
CA ASN A 124 24.18 -6.99 -21.62
C ASN A 124 24.77 -8.40 -21.72
N ASN A 125 24.00 -9.43 -21.40
CA ASN A 125 24.45 -10.82 -21.53
C ASN A 125 24.83 -11.18 -22.99
N LEU A 126 24.04 -10.70 -23.95
CA LEU A 126 24.35 -10.90 -25.38
C LEU A 126 25.63 -10.19 -25.79
N LEU A 127 25.82 -8.94 -25.36
CA LEU A 127 27.04 -8.18 -25.64
C LEU A 127 28.26 -8.79 -24.98
N GLU A 128 28.16 -9.23 -23.72
CA GLU A 128 29.23 -9.94 -23.02
C GLU A 128 29.61 -11.25 -23.71
N ALA A 129 28.61 -12.00 -24.22
CA ALA A 129 28.86 -13.20 -25.01
C ALA A 129 29.59 -12.89 -26.32
N GLN A 130 29.18 -11.83 -27.03
CA GLN A 130 29.84 -11.38 -28.26
C GLN A 130 31.29 -10.92 -27.99
N ILE A 131 31.52 -10.14 -26.93
CA ILE A 131 32.87 -9.69 -26.54
C ILE A 131 33.76 -10.91 -26.27
N ARG A 132 33.28 -11.86 -25.47
CA ARG A 132 34.04 -13.09 -25.15
C ARG A 132 34.39 -13.90 -26.39
N GLN A 133 33.50 -13.98 -27.37
CA GLN A 133 33.75 -14.67 -28.63
C GLN A 133 34.81 -13.94 -29.47
N LEU A 134 34.71 -12.61 -29.59
CA LEU A 134 35.67 -11.79 -30.32
C LEU A 134 37.06 -11.83 -29.68
N GLU A 135 37.14 -11.81 -28.35
CA GLU A 135 38.39 -11.98 -27.61
C GLU A 135 39.02 -13.35 -27.88
N ARG A 136 38.21 -14.42 -27.92
CA ARG A 136 38.68 -15.76 -28.28
C ARG A 136 39.19 -15.83 -29.71
N ALA A 137 38.45 -15.28 -30.67
CA ALA A 137 38.85 -15.27 -32.09
C ALA A 137 40.11 -14.43 -32.34
N LYS A 138 40.26 -13.30 -31.62
CA LYS A 138 41.48 -12.50 -31.64
C LYS A 138 42.68 -13.27 -31.08
N ALA A 139 42.48 -14.08 -30.03
CA ALA A 139 43.54 -14.91 -29.46
C ALA A 139 43.93 -16.09 -30.37
N THR A 140 42.98 -16.68 -31.10
CA THR A 140 43.22 -17.83 -32.00
C THR A 140 43.59 -17.43 -33.43
N GLY A 141 43.43 -16.16 -33.81
CA GLY A 141 43.66 -15.67 -35.18
C GLY A 141 42.59 -16.07 -36.20
N ASN A 142 41.49 -16.67 -35.76
CA ASN A 142 40.46 -17.29 -36.61
C ASN A 142 39.17 -16.44 -36.62
N PHE A 143 39.15 -15.39 -37.45
CA PHE A 143 38.06 -14.39 -37.47
C PHE A 143 36.78 -14.86 -38.19
N ALA A 144 36.84 -15.85 -39.07
CA ALA A 144 35.69 -16.33 -39.84
C ALA A 144 34.62 -16.99 -38.94
N GLU A 145 35.03 -17.71 -37.89
CA GLU A 145 34.13 -18.46 -37.01
C GLU A 145 33.33 -17.55 -36.05
N ALA A 146 33.87 -16.37 -35.71
CA ALA A 146 33.18 -15.41 -34.83
C ALA A 146 32.00 -14.69 -35.53
N SER A 147 32.05 -14.54 -36.85
CA SER A 147 31.00 -13.85 -37.62
C SER A 147 29.73 -14.69 -37.72
N ASP A 148 29.86 -16.01 -37.91
CA ASP A 148 28.71 -16.92 -38.07
C ASP A 148 27.94 -17.12 -36.77
N ILE A 149 28.63 -17.16 -35.63
CA ILE A 149 28.01 -17.30 -34.30
C ILE A 149 27.32 -15.99 -33.86
N ALA A 150 27.88 -14.83 -34.20
CA ALA A 150 27.27 -13.53 -33.92
C ALA A 150 25.95 -13.31 -34.69
N LEU A 151 25.81 -13.90 -35.87
CA LEU A 151 24.57 -13.91 -36.67
C LEU A 151 23.49 -14.79 -36.03
N ALA A 152 23.86 -15.95 -35.48
CA ALA A 152 22.93 -16.86 -34.81
C ALA A 152 22.33 -16.27 -33.52
N LEU A 153 23.12 -15.51 -32.73
CA LEU A 153 22.63 -14.84 -31.53
C LEU A 153 21.63 -13.70 -31.82
N LYS A 154 21.69 -13.08 -33.01
CA LYS A 154 20.78 -11.99 -33.41
C LYS A 154 19.42 -12.47 -33.90
N SER A 155 19.33 -13.69 -34.42
CA SER A 155 18.07 -14.23 -34.95
C SER A 155 17.04 -14.63 -33.88
N ASP A 156 17.47 -14.84 -32.63
CA ASP A 156 16.61 -15.30 -31.53
C ASP A 156 15.81 -14.17 -30.85
N ASP A 157 16.24 -12.91 -31.03
CA ASP A 157 15.64 -11.70 -30.44
C ASP A 157 14.27 -11.31 -31.03
N SER A 158 13.86 -11.93 -32.15
CA SER A 158 12.66 -11.52 -32.90
C SER A 158 11.37 -12.25 -32.55
N ARG A 159 11.38 -13.18 -31.57
CA ARG A 159 10.27 -14.13 -31.36
C ARG A 159 9.39 -13.90 -30.14
N ASP A 160 9.76 -13.03 -29.20
CA ASP A 160 8.94 -12.74 -28.01
C ASP A 160 8.54 -11.25 -27.97
N SER A 161 7.56 -10.89 -28.81
CA SER A 161 6.77 -9.67 -28.63
C SER A 161 5.29 -9.95 -28.92
N ASP A 162 4.77 -11.05 -28.37
CA ASP A 162 3.33 -11.30 -28.37
C ASP A 162 2.72 -10.55 -27.16
N THR A 163 2.43 -9.26 -27.40
CA THR A 163 1.65 -8.45 -26.47
C THR A 163 0.19 -8.86 -26.62
N SER A 164 -0.28 -9.84 -25.85
CA SER A 164 -1.69 -10.21 -25.87
C SER A 164 -2.56 -9.13 -25.21
N ASP A 165 -3.42 -8.58 -26.07
CA ASP A 165 -4.67 -7.87 -25.90
C ASP A 165 -5.08 -7.37 -24.51
N GLY A 166 -5.23 -6.05 -24.45
CA GLY A 166 -6.04 -5.36 -23.46
C GLY A 166 -7.52 -5.62 -23.71
N GLU A 167 -8.19 -6.15 -22.69
CA GLU A 167 -9.66 -6.17 -22.65
C GLU A 167 -10.18 -4.74 -22.45
N GLY A 168 -10.63 -4.13 -23.54
CA GLY A 168 -11.60 -3.05 -23.52
C GLY A 168 -12.99 -3.62 -23.73
N ASP A 169 -13.74 -3.84 -22.65
CA ASP A 169 -15.18 -4.07 -22.74
C ASP A 169 -15.95 -2.75 -22.68
N MET A 170 -16.95 -2.68 -23.55
CA MET A 170 -17.54 -1.48 -24.12
C MET A 170 -18.72 -0.99 -23.29
N GLY A 171 -18.80 0.34 -23.13
CA GLY A 171 -20.01 1.00 -22.67
C GLY A 171 -21.18 0.73 -23.64
N SER A 172 -22.13 -0.08 -23.20
CA SER A 172 -23.41 -0.28 -23.89
C SER A 172 -24.35 0.88 -23.60
N MET A 173 -24.78 1.55 -24.67
CA MET A 173 -25.70 2.67 -24.68
C MET A 173 -26.79 2.39 -25.71
N ASP A 174 -27.92 1.85 -25.27
CA ASP A 174 -29.26 2.02 -25.85
C ASP A 174 -30.25 1.41 -24.84
N GLY A 175 -31.39 1.98 -24.45
CA GLY A 175 -32.16 3.09 -24.98
C GLY A 175 -33.62 2.72 -24.70
N GLN A 176 -34.30 3.44 -23.79
CA GLN A 176 -35.76 3.51 -23.79
C GLN A 176 -36.31 4.65 -22.91
N ASN A 177 -36.95 5.58 -23.62
CA ASN A 177 -38.19 6.26 -23.27
C ASN A 177 -38.27 7.19 -22.05
N GLY A 178 -38.51 8.47 -22.34
CA GLY A 178 -39.64 9.15 -21.70
C GLY A 178 -39.40 10.56 -21.18
N VAL A 179 -39.95 11.52 -21.92
CA VAL A 179 -40.54 12.77 -21.41
C VAL A 179 -39.57 13.94 -21.15
N ARG A 180 -39.34 14.71 -22.22
CA ARG A 180 -39.03 16.14 -22.13
C ARG A 180 -40.25 16.87 -21.54
N ARG A 181 -40.10 17.55 -20.39
CA ARG A 181 -41.01 18.64 -19.98
C ARG A 181 -40.22 19.94 -19.85
N ASN A 182 -40.61 20.89 -20.68
CA ASN A 182 -40.13 22.27 -20.68
C ASN A 182 -40.79 23.09 -19.56
N LYS A 183 -40.00 24.05 -19.05
CA LYS A 183 -40.35 25.38 -18.48
C LYS A 183 -41.19 25.41 -17.19
N LYS A 184 -40.71 26.14 -16.16
CA LYS A 184 -41.00 27.57 -15.92
C LYS A 184 -39.99 28.20 -14.94
N LEU A 185 -39.57 29.43 -15.25
CA LEU A 185 -38.87 30.34 -14.34
C LEU A 185 -39.77 30.67 -13.14
N LYS A 186 -39.18 30.70 -11.94
CA LYS A 186 -39.85 31.20 -10.73
C LYS A 186 -39.45 32.67 -10.55
N THR A 187 -40.43 33.56 -10.68
CA THR A 187 -40.29 34.97 -10.36
C THR A 187 -40.31 35.14 -8.84
N ASN A 188 -39.31 35.84 -8.30
CA ASN A 188 -39.29 36.34 -6.94
C ASN A 188 -40.46 37.32 -6.74
N SER A 189 -41.39 37.03 -5.84
CA SER A 189 -42.34 38.00 -5.33
C SER A 189 -41.84 38.48 -3.98
N TYR A 190 -41.25 39.68 -3.95
CA TYR A 190 -41.24 40.51 -2.75
C TYR A 190 -42.62 41.15 -2.65
N ALA A 191 -43.28 40.98 -1.50
CA ALA A 191 -44.42 41.80 -1.09
C ALA A 191 -44.13 42.32 0.32
N ALA A 192 -44.48 43.59 0.50
CA ALA A 192 -44.21 44.47 1.62
C ALA A 192 -44.83 44.02 2.95
#